data_AF-A0A563U381-F1
#
_entry.id   AF-A0A563U381-F1
#
_cell.length_a   1.000
_cell.length_b   1.000
_cell.length_c   1.000
_cell.angle_alpha   90.00
_cell.angle_beta   90.00
_cell.angle_gamma   90.00
#
_symmetry.space_group_name_H-M   'P 1'
#
loop_
_entity.id
_entity.type
_entity.pdbx_description
1 polymer ?
#
loop_
_entity_poly.entity_id
_entity_poly.type
_entity_poly.pdbx_seq_one_letter_code
_entity_poly.pdbx_strand_id
1 'polypeptide(L)'
;MGTLQHIQHQISALNDLIKINNDRIAGYKKAIEGTTDEPLKSIFAGYADQSAGYVNELNDYIHKLGGSPADGTTLSGKVYHAWMDVKSAFGKKDDHAVLSECEYGEDVAKAAYRKALDDKELIWEDEKVLALLNSHMSGLKIAHDAIKALRDSLATQKQEN
;
A
#
# COMPACT_ATOMS: atom_id res chain seq x y z
N MET A 1 27.30 -15.57 13.58
CA MET A 1 26.47 -16.05 12.45
C MET A 1 25.08 -15.40 12.40
N GLY A 2 24.63 -14.62 13.41
CA GLY A 2 23.27 -14.05 13.46
C GLY A 2 23.00 -12.77 12.64
N THR A 3 23.99 -11.89 12.44
CA THR A 3 23.77 -10.59 11.78
C THR A 3 23.39 -10.71 10.30
N LEU A 4 24.00 -11.66 9.58
CA LEU A 4 23.67 -11.89 8.16
C LEU A 4 22.25 -12.42 7.98
N GLN A 5 21.80 -13.31 8.87
CA GLN A 5 20.43 -13.86 8.83
C GLN A 5 19.39 -12.77 9.12
N HIS A 6 19.67 -11.90 10.09
CA HIS A 6 18.83 -10.75 10.41
C HIS A 6 18.69 -9.77 9.22
N ILE A 7 19.81 -9.39 8.58
CA ILE A 7 19.78 -8.49 7.41
C ILE A 7 18.97 -9.10 6.26
N GLN A 8 19.09 -10.40 6.01
CA GLN A 8 18.29 -11.08 4.98
C GLN A 8 16.79 -11.07 5.31
N HIS A 9 16.42 -11.27 6.57
CA HIS A 9 15.04 -11.15 7.03
C HIS A 9 14.50 -9.73 6.83
N GLN A 10 15.27 -8.71 7.20
CA GLN A 10 14.91 -7.31 6.98
C GLN A 10 14.67 -7.01 5.50
N ILE A 11 15.61 -7.39 4.63
CA ILE A 11 15.49 -7.22 3.18
C ILE A 11 14.25 -7.92 2.64
N SER A 12 13.96 -9.15 3.11
CA SER A 12 12.76 -9.89 2.67
C SER A 12 11.47 -9.16 3.06
N ALA A 13 11.35 -8.71 4.31
CA ALA A 13 10.16 -8.02 4.78
C ALA A 13 9.96 -6.66 4.09
N LEU A 14 11.03 -5.90 3.85
CA LEU A 14 10.96 -4.63 3.11
C LEU A 14 10.55 -4.85 1.64
N ASN A 15 11.04 -5.92 1.00
CA ASN A 15 10.59 -6.30 -0.34
C ASN A 15 9.09 -6.66 -0.38
N ASP A 16 8.56 -7.30 0.66
CA ASP A 16 7.13 -7.58 0.73
C ASP A 16 6.31 -6.28 0.84
N LEU A 17 6.79 -5.27 1.57
CA LEU A 17 6.16 -3.95 1.60
C LEU A 17 6.26 -3.22 0.26
N ILE A 18 7.36 -3.34 -0.47
CA ILE A 18 7.49 -2.80 -1.84
C ILE A 18 6.40 -3.38 -2.75
N LYS A 19 6.15 -4.70 -2.68
CA LYS A 19 5.07 -5.33 -3.46
C LYS A 19 3.70 -4.78 -3.09
N ILE A 20 3.42 -4.62 -1.80
CA ILE A 20 2.15 -4.02 -1.32
C ILE A 20 1.97 -2.61 -1.87
N ASN A 21 3.02 -1.78 -1.89
CA ASN A 21 2.93 -0.44 -2.47
C ASN A 21 2.76 -0.49 -4.01
N ASN A 22 3.42 -1.41 -4.71
CA ASN A 22 3.23 -1.61 -6.15
C ASN A 22 1.79 -2.06 -6.49
N ASP A 23 1.22 -2.93 -5.67
CA ASP A 23 -0.18 -3.33 -5.78
C ASP A 23 -1.11 -2.14 -5.54
N ARG A 24 -0.81 -1.30 -4.54
CA ARG A 24 -1.54 -0.05 -4.27
C ARG A 24 -1.47 0.92 -5.45
N ILE A 25 -0.32 1.07 -6.12
CA ILE A 25 -0.17 1.87 -7.35
C ILE A 25 -1.06 1.33 -8.47
N ALA A 26 -1.02 0.03 -8.72
CA ALA A 26 -1.88 -0.61 -9.72
C ALA A 26 -3.36 -0.44 -9.36
N GLY A 27 -3.66 -0.49 -8.05
CA GLY A 27 -4.92 -0.18 -7.42
C GLY A 27 -5.53 1.13 -7.89
N TYR A 28 -4.83 2.22 -7.54
CA TYR A 28 -5.27 3.56 -7.86
C TYR A 28 -5.28 3.86 -9.36
N LYS A 29 -4.34 3.32 -10.14
CA LYS A 29 -4.40 3.43 -11.61
C LYS A 29 -5.69 2.85 -12.17
N LYS A 30 -6.13 1.70 -11.65
CA LYS A 30 -7.40 1.10 -12.04
C LYS A 30 -8.61 1.91 -11.57
N ALA A 31 -8.55 2.46 -10.35
CA ALA A 31 -9.59 3.34 -9.82
C ALA A 31 -9.78 4.60 -10.69
N ILE A 32 -8.68 5.19 -11.20
CA ILE A 32 -8.70 6.32 -12.13
C ILE A 32 -9.41 5.96 -13.44
N GLU A 33 -9.20 4.76 -13.97
CA GLU A 33 -9.92 4.26 -15.16
C GLU A 33 -11.41 4.00 -14.87
N GLY A 34 -11.76 3.71 -13.62
CA GLY A 34 -13.10 3.33 -13.17
C GLY A 34 -14.06 4.50 -12.91
N THR A 35 -13.54 5.73 -12.84
CA THR A 35 -14.34 6.93 -12.53
C THR A 35 -14.24 7.99 -13.63
N THR A 36 -15.29 8.81 -13.76
CA THR A 36 -15.27 10.04 -14.57
C THR A 36 -15.17 11.31 -13.74
N ASP A 37 -15.17 11.20 -12.41
CA ASP A 37 -15.03 12.31 -11.49
C ASP A 37 -13.56 12.78 -11.43
N GLU A 38 -13.29 13.96 -11.97
CA GLU A 38 -11.93 14.53 -12.03
C GLU A 38 -11.31 14.79 -10.65
N PRO A 39 -12.04 15.33 -9.65
CA PRO A 39 -11.58 15.35 -8.26
C PRO A 39 -11.12 13.98 -7.74
N LEU A 40 -11.90 12.91 -7.94
CA LEU A 40 -11.51 11.56 -7.49
C LEU A 40 -10.25 11.06 -8.21
N LYS A 41 -10.13 11.28 -9.52
CA LYS A 41 -8.90 10.92 -10.26
C LYS A 41 -7.67 11.59 -9.69
N SER A 42 -7.77 12.87 -9.34
CA SER A 42 -6.67 13.63 -8.74
C SER A 42 -6.25 13.04 -7.39
N ILE A 43 -7.22 12.68 -6.55
CA ILE A 43 -6.97 12.04 -5.25
C ILE A 43 -6.28 10.68 -5.43
N PHE A 44 -6.80 9.83 -6.33
CA PHE A 44 -6.21 8.53 -6.62
C PHE A 44 -4.79 8.65 -7.19
N ALA A 45 -4.54 9.62 -8.08
CA ALA A 45 -3.20 9.89 -8.59
C ALA A 45 -2.23 10.29 -7.46
N GLY A 46 -2.68 11.16 -6.54
CA GLY A 46 -1.88 11.54 -5.37
C GLY A 46 -1.49 10.35 -4.49
N TYR A 47 -2.39 9.38 -4.28
CA TYR A 47 -2.06 8.18 -3.53
C TYR A 47 -1.19 7.18 -4.30
N ALA A 48 -1.32 7.09 -5.63
CA ALA A 48 -0.38 6.35 -6.46
C ALA A 48 1.04 6.93 -6.36
N ASP A 49 1.18 8.26 -6.40
CA ASP A 49 2.47 8.94 -6.25
C ASP A 49 3.05 8.77 -4.84
N GLN A 50 2.22 8.84 -3.80
CA GLN A 50 2.62 8.53 -2.42
C GLN A 50 3.19 7.11 -2.31
N SER A 51 2.53 6.11 -2.90
CA SER A 51 3.03 4.73 -2.94
C SER A 51 4.35 4.60 -3.68
N ALA A 52 4.52 5.31 -4.80
CA ALA A 52 5.79 5.33 -5.52
C ALA A 52 6.92 5.93 -4.67
N GLY A 53 6.62 6.97 -3.88
CA GLY A 53 7.52 7.51 -2.86
C GLY A 53 7.95 6.44 -1.85
N TYR A 54 7.00 5.71 -1.28
CA TYR A 54 7.30 4.62 -0.33
C TYR A 54 8.14 3.50 -0.93
N VAL A 55 7.89 3.11 -2.19
CA VAL A 55 8.73 2.14 -2.91
C VAL A 55 10.17 2.64 -2.99
N ASN A 56 10.38 3.90 -3.36
CA ASN A 56 11.72 4.48 -3.46
C ASN A 56 12.43 4.50 -2.10
N GLU A 57 11.75 4.94 -1.04
CA GLU A 57 12.34 4.98 0.30
C GLU A 57 12.73 3.58 0.81
N LEU A 58 11.90 2.57 0.55
CA LEU A 58 12.20 1.17 0.89
C LEU A 58 13.36 0.61 0.07
N ASN A 59 13.41 0.89 -1.23
CA ASN A 59 14.52 0.48 -2.10
C ASN A 59 15.85 1.09 -1.64
N ASP A 60 15.85 2.38 -1.32
CA ASP A 60 17.02 3.07 -0.78
C ASP A 60 17.47 2.48 0.55
N TYR A 61 16.53 2.00 1.37
CA TYR A 61 16.85 1.31 2.61
C TYR A 61 17.50 -0.06 2.37
N ILE A 62 16.94 -0.87 1.47
CA ILE A 62 17.49 -2.18 1.09
C ILE A 62 18.91 -2.04 0.54
N HIS A 63 19.17 -1.03 -0.30
CA HIS A 63 20.52 -0.73 -0.79
C HIS A 63 21.50 -0.42 0.34
N LYS A 64 21.09 0.35 1.36
CA LYS A 64 21.93 0.65 2.54
C LYS A 64 22.25 -0.59 3.37
N LEU A 65 21.35 -1.57 3.40
CA LEU A 65 21.57 -2.87 4.04
C LEU A 65 22.49 -3.80 3.23
N GLY A 66 22.95 -3.38 2.04
CA GLY A 66 23.78 -4.18 1.15
C GLY A 66 23.00 -5.23 0.35
N GLY A 67 21.67 -5.14 0.33
CA GLY A 67 20.80 -5.96 -0.50
C GLY A 67 20.58 -5.35 -1.89
N SER A 68 20.20 -6.19 -2.84
CA SER A 68 19.59 -5.73 -4.10
C SER A 68 18.07 -5.71 -3.91
N PRO A 69 17.37 -4.60 -4.23
CA PRO A 69 15.93 -4.57 -4.33
C PRO A 69 15.44 -5.71 -5.23
N ALA A 70 14.31 -6.32 -4.88
CA ALA A 70 13.74 -7.31 -5.77
C ALA A 70 13.25 -6.61 -7.05
N ASP A 71 13.94 -6.87 -8.16
CA ASP A 71 13.48 -6.53 -9.51
C ASP A 71 12.30 -7.45 -9.88
N GLY A 72 11.11 -7.16 -9.36
CA GLY A 72 9.86 -7.78 -9.78
C GLY A 72 9.12 -8.65 -8.75
N THR A 73 7.97 -9.16 -9.19
CA THR A 73 6.89 -9.81 -8.41
C THR A 73 7.25 -11.13 -7.73
N THR A 74 8.50 -11.57 -7.79
CA THR A 74 8.90 -12.89 -7.28
C THR A 74 9.63 -12.74 -5.96
N LEU A 75 9.04 -13.25 -4.88
CA LEU A 75 9.79 -13.69 -3.69
C LEU A 75 8.94 -14.68 -2.89
N SER A 76 9.62 -15.60 -2.25
CA SER A 76 9.21 -16.80 -1.51
C SER A 76 8.29 -16.59 -0.29
N GLY A 77 7.49 -15.53 -0.27
CA GLY A 77 6.58 -15.17 0.81
C GLY A 77 5.14 -15.11 0.33
N LYS A 78 4.20 -15.49 1.20
CA LYS A 78 2.75 -15.39 0.99
C LYS A 78 2.28 -13.93 0.99
N VAL A 79 2.78 -13.10 0.08
CA VAL A 79 2.19 -11.77 -0.16
C VAL A 79 0.94 -12.00 -0.99
N TYR A 80 -0.21 -11.75 -0.36
CA TYR A 80 -1.51 -11.81 -1.02
C TYR A 80 -1.68 -10.52 -1.83
N HIS A 81 -1.72 -10.64 -3.16
CA HIS A 81 -2.02 -9.52 -4.04
C HIS A 81 -3.50 -9.13 -3.90
N ALA A 82 -3.82 -8.20 -3.01
CA ALA A 82 -5.21 -7.78 -2.77
C ALA A 82 -5.91 -7.26 -4.02
N TRP A 83 -5.18 -6.63 -4.96
CA TRP A 83 -5.79 -6.05 -6.15
C TRP A 83 -6.05 -7.05 -7.30
N MET A 84 -5.49 -8.27 -7.22
CA MET A 84 -5.77 -9.28 -8.25
C MET A 84 -7.23 -9.75 -8.21
N ASP A 85 -7.87 -9.75 -7.05
CA ASP A 85 -9.29 -10.13 -6.90
C ASP A 85 -10.24 -9.02 -7.36
N VAL A 86 -9.84 -7.76 -7.15
CA VAL A 86 -10.63 -6.56 -7.51
C VAL A 86 -10.78 -6.38 -9.03
N LYS A 87 -9.85 -6.93 -9.83
CA LYS A 87 -9.87 -6.87 -11.30
C LYS A 87 -11.19 -7.35 -11.94
N SER A 88 -11.97 -8.18 -11.25
CA SER A 88 -13.22 -8.76 -11.76
C SER A 88 -14.47 -7.91 -11.47
N ALA A 89 -14.41 -6.97 -10.54
CA ALA A 89 -15.58 -6.27 -9.99
C ALA A 89 -15.84 -4.87 -10.57
N PHE A 90 -14.94 -4.32 -11.39
CA PHE A 90 -15.11 -3.01 -12.04
C PHE A 90 -16.15 -3.06 -13.17
N GLY A 91 -17.43 -3.22 -12.80
CA GLY A 91 -18.59 -2.89 -13.62
C GLY A 91 -18.81 -1.38 -13.71
N LYS A 92 -19.58 -0.94 -14.71
CA LYS A 92 -19.83 0.46 -15.11
C LYS A 92 -19.86 1.48 -13.94
N LYS A 93 -18.94 2.45 -13.99
CA LYS A 93 -19.03 3.84 -13.47
C LYS A 93 -19.83 4.03 -12.16
N ASP A 94 -19.50 3.29 -11.11
CA ASP A 94 -20.04 3.56 -9.76
C ASP A 94 -18.90 4.00 -8.85
N ASP A 95 -18.79 5.30 -8.61
CA ASP A 95 -17.73 5.90 -7.78
C ASP A 95 -17.75 5.35 -6.35
N HIS A 96 -18.93 4.97 -5.83
CA HIS A 96 -19.02 4.33 -4.51
C HIS A 96 -18.38 2.94 -4.50
N ALA A 97 -18.57 2.16 -5.57
CA ALA A 97 -17.94 0.85 -5.71
C ALA A 97 -16.42 1.00 -5.84
N VAL A 98 -15.97 1.94 -6.68
CA VAL A 98 -14.53 2.27 -6.83
C VAL A 98 -13.91 2.63 -5.48
N LEU A 99 -14.56 3.51 -4.70
CA LEU A 99 -14.07 3.90 -3.38
C LEU A 99 -14.09 2.77 -2.36
N SER A 100 -15.09 1.86 -2.40
CA SER A 100 -15.09 0.68 -1.52
C SER A 100 -13.91 -0.23 -1.77
N GLU A 101 -13.59 -0.48 -3.03
CA GLU A 101 -12.44 -1.30 -3.41
C GLU A 101 -11.12 -0.62 -2.99
N CYS A 102 -11.01 0.69 -3.18
CA CYS A 102 -9.87 1.45 -2.68
C CYS A 102 -9.73 1.35 -1.15
N GLU A 103 -10.81 1.48 -0.37
CA GLU A 103 -10.78 1.32 1.09
C GLU A 103 -10.27 -0.06 1.51
N TYR A 104 -10.76 -1.12 0.85
CA TYR A 104 -10.29 -2.48 1.08
C TYR A 104 -8.79 -2.63 0.78
N GLY A 105 -8.32 -2.06 -0.34
CA GLY A 105 -6.90 -2.03 -0.69
C GLY A 105 -6.04 -1.34 0.37
N GLU A 106 -6.51 -0.20 0.89
CA GLU A 106 -5.83 0.53 1.97
C GLU A 106 -5.80 -0.27 3.28
N ASP A 107 -6.85 -1.01 3.62
CA ASP A 107 -6.88 -1.87 4.80
C ASP A 107 -5.86 -3.01 4.71
N VAL A 108 -5.71 -3.62 3.53
CA VAL A 108 -4.66 -4.62 3.32
C VAL A 108 -3.27 -4.01 3.46
N ALA A 109 -3.04 -2.82 2.89
CA ALA A 109 -1.77 -2.13 3.04
C ALA A 109 -1.45 -1.83 4.51
N LYS A 110 -2.40 -1.28 5.26
CA LYS A 110 -2.27 -1.03 6.71
C LYS A 110 -1.98 -2.32 7.49
N ALA A 111 -2.64 -3.43 7.16
CA ALA A 111 -2.41 -4.71 7.82
C ALA A 111 -1.00 -5.25 7.56
N ALA A 112 -0.49 -5.11 6.34
CA ALA A 112 0.88 -5.50 5.99
C ALA A 112 1.93 -4.68 6.76
N TYR A 113 1.76 -3.36 6.83
CA TYR A 113 2.64 -2.49 7.61
C TYR A 113 2.55 -2.75 9.11
N ARG A 114 1.35 -3.03 9.63
CA ARG A 114 1.18 -3.44 11.03
C ARG A 114 1.98 -4.71 11.33
N LYS A 115 1.84 -5.73 10.48
CA LYS A 115 2.59 -6.98 10.63
C LYS A 115 4.10 -6.77 10.59
N ALA A 116 4.58 -5.90 9.71
CA ALA A 116 6.00 -5.53 9.67
C ALA A 116 6.45 -4.81 10.95
N LEU A 117 5.66 -3.86 11.47
CA LEU A 117 5.94 -3.18 12.73
C LEU A 117 5.90 -4.11 13.96
N ASP A 118 5.12 -5.19 13.90
CA ASP A 118 5.06 -6.20 14.96
C ASP A 118 6.18 -7.26 14.86
N ASP A 119 6.90 -7.29 13.74
CA ASP A 119 8.03 -8.19 13.50
C ASP A 119 9.28 -7.68 14.22
N LYS A 120 9.54 -8.25 15.40
CA LYS A 120 10.69 -7.90 16.24
C LYS A 120 12.03 -8.15 15.55
N GLU A 121 12.11 -9.12 14.65
CA GLU A 121 13.35 -9.40 13.92
C GLU A 121 13.58 -8.41 12.79
N LEU A 122 12.52 -7.77 12.25
CA LEU A 122 12.66 -6.68 11.28
C LEU A 122 13.18 -5.39 11.95
N ILE A 123 12.62 -5.03 13.11
CA ILE A 123 12.88 -3.75 13.77
C ILE A 123 14.03 -3.81 14.80
N TRP A 124 14.66 -4.98 14.97
CA TRP A 124 15.69 -5.18 15.98
C TRP A 124 16.88 -4.24 15.76
N GLU A 125 17.17 -3.41 16.75
CA GLU A 125 18.31 -2.46 16.79
C GLU A 125 18.38 -1.48 15.58
N ASP A 126 17.27 -1.31 14.85
CA ASP A 126 17.20 -0.44 13.70
C ASP A 126 16.07 0.60 13.86
N GLU A 127 16.39 1.68 14.59
CA GLU A 127 15.44 2.78 14.81
C GLU A 127 15.03 3.48 13.50
N LYS A 128 15.88 3.41 12.46
CA LYS A 128 15.62 4.07 11.19
C LYS A 128 14.54 3.32 10.40
N VAL A 129 14.62 1.98 10.36
CA VAL A 129 13.56 1.18 9.72
C VAL A 129 12.25 1.36 10.48
N LEU A 130 12.28 1.38 11.81
CA LEU A 130 11.09 1.62 12.62
C LEU A 130 10.45 2.98 12.35
N ALA A 131 11.25 4.05 12.29
CA ALA A 131 10.77 5.40 11.97
C ALA A 131 10.17 5.48 10.56
N LEU A 132 10.83 4.87 9.58
CA LEU A 132 10.37 4.78 8.19
C LEU A 132 9.00 4.11 8.10
N LEU A 133 8.86 2.92 8.68
CA LEU A 133 7.61 2.15 8.66
C LEU A 133 6.46 2.87 9.39
N ASN A 134 6.75 3.56 10.49
CA ASN A 134 5.75 4.37 11.18
C ASN A 134 5.29 5.58 10.36
N SER A 135 6.20 6.24 9.64
CA SER A 135 5.89 7.34 8.72
C SER A 135 4.93 6.87 7.62
N HIS A 136 5.26 5.76 6.96
CA HIS A 136 4.41 5.15 5.92
C HIS A 136 3.05 4.75 6.48
N MET A 137 3.03 4.07 7.63
CA MET A 137 1.78 3.65 8.30
C MET A 137 0.88 4.84 8.65
N SER A 138 1.45 5.98 9.04
CA SER A 138 0.70 7.21 9.27
C SER A 138 0.05 7.74 7.98
N GLY A 139 0.80 7.78 6.88
CA GLY A 139 0.27 8.20 5.59
C GLY A 139 -0.81 7.28 5.03
N LEU A 140 -0.67 5.96 5.20
CA LEU A 140 -1.69 4.97 4.81
C LEU A 140 -2.98 5.12 5.62
N LYS A 141 -2.90 5.44 6.92
CA LYS A 141 -4.10 5.74 7.72
C LYS A 141 -4.83 6.97 7.21
N ILE A 142 -4.11 8.04 6.90
CA ILE A 142 -4.69 9.27 6.35
C ILE A 142 -5.38 8.98 5.00
N ALA A 143 -4.73 8.20 4.13
CA ALA A 143 -5.31 7.80 2.85
C ALA A 143 -6.58 6.96 3.02
N HIS A 144 -6.53 5.94 3.88
CA HIS A 144 -7.69 5.13 4.22
C HIS A 144 -8.87 5.97 4.72
N ASP A 145 -8.63 6.85 5.69
CA ASP A 145 -9.70 7.63 6.33
C ASP A 145 -10.31 8.64 5.34
N ALA A 146 -9.51 9.21 4.44
CA ALA A 146 -10.00 10.07 3.37
C ALA A 146 -10.85 9.30 2.35
N ILE A 147 -10.41 8.12 1.88
CA ILE A 147 -11.18 7.28 0.96
C ILE A 147 -12.50 6.84 1.60
N LYS A 148 -12.46 6.42 2.86
CA LYS A 148 -13.64 6.07 3.65
C LYS A 148 -14.63 7.23 3.74
N ALA A 149 -14.16 8.42 4.09
CA ALA A 149 -15.00 9.61 4.19
C ALA A 149 -15.66 9.97 2.84
N LEU A 150 -14.92 9.87 1.74
CA LEU A 150 -15.46 10.07 0.39
C LEU A 150 -16.54 9.03 0.06
N ARG A 151 -16.29 7.75 0.33
CA ARG A 151 -17.28 6.67 0.13
C ARG A 151 -18.57 6.95 0.90
N ASP A 152 -18.44 7.23 2.19
CA ASP A 152 -19.58 7.44 3.09
C ASP A 152 -20.38 8.69 2.68
N SER A 153 -19.72 9.72 2.16
CA SER A 153 -20.39 10.92 1.63
C SER A 153 -21.25 10.63 0.40
N LEU A 154 -20.82 9.72 -0.49
CA LEU A 154 -21.60 9.31 -1.67
C LEU A 154 -22.79 8.41 -1.28
N ALA A 155 -22.63 7.57 -0.25
CA ALA A 155 -23.72 6.76 0.28
C ALA A 155 -24.85 7.62 0.86
N THR A 156 -24.49 8.72 1.52
CA THR A 156 -25.45 9.67 2.11
C THR A 156 -26.22 10.43 1.02
N GLN A 157 -25.54 10.92 -0.01
CA GLN A 157 -26.17 11.64 -1.14
C GLN A 157 -27.15 10.79 -1.96
N LYS A 158 -26.96 9.46 -2.00
CA LYS A 158 -27.89 8.52 -2.67
C LYS A 158 -29.18 8.28 -1.87
N GLN A 159 -29.24 8.61 -0.58
CA GLN A 159 -30.43 8.41 0.27
C GLN A 159 -31.36 9.64 0.30
N GLU A 160 -30.87 10.80 -0.09
CA GLU A 160 -31.60 12.08 -0.05
C GLU A 160 -32.22 12.48 -1.41
N ASN A 161 -31.92 11.73 -2.48
CA ASN A 161 -32.45 11.93 -3.84
C ASN A 161 -33.36 10.78 -4.26
#